data_AF-A0A4U1FMV0-F1
#
_entry.id   AF-A0A4U1FMV0-F1
#
_cell.length_a   1.000
_cell.length_b   1.000
_cell.length_c   1.000
_cell.angle_alpha   90.00
_cell.angle_beta   90.00
_cell.angle_gamma   90.00
#
_symmetry.space_group_name_H-M   'P 1'
#
loop_
_entity.id
_entity.type
_entity.pdbx_description
1 polymer ?
#
loop_
_entity_poly.entity_id
_entity_poly.type
_entity_poly.pdbx_seq_one_letter_code
_entity_poly.pdbx_strand_id
1 'polypeptide(L)'
;RYQVKFRRRREGKTDYYTRKRLVIQDKNKYNAPKYRMTVHRYRLSDCYARIQGAMIVCAACARELPKYGVKAGLTNYVATYCTDLLLARRLLNRFGMDRIYEGQVEVTGGEYSVESIDGQPGAFTCYLDAGLARTTTENNVFGALKGAVDGGLSIPHSTERFPGYDSDSKEFNAEVHQNHIMGQNIADY
;
A
#
# COMPACT_ATOMS: atom_id res chain seq x y z
N ARG A 1 14.26 -31.00 25.62
CA ARG A 1 13.11 -31.20 24.71
C ARG A 1 13.08 -30.04 23.71
N TYR A 2 13.19 -30.28 22.40
CA TYR A 2 13.23 -29.21 21.39
C TYR A 2 11.81 -28.83 20.94
N GLN A 3 11.48 -27.53 20.93
CA GLN A 3 10.18 -27.03 20.47
C GLN A 3 10.36 -26.23 19.17
N VAL A 4 9.72 -26.70 18.10
CA VAL A 4 9.74 -26.01 16.80
C VAL A 4 8.92 -24.73 16.82
N LYS A 5 9.42 -23.69 16.15
CA LYS A 5 8.63 -22.49 15.85
C LYS A 5 7.58 -22.79 14.77
N PHE A 6 6.59 -21.92 14.60
CA PHE A 6 5.57 -22.04 13.56
C PHE A 6 6.18 -22.17 12.16
N ARG A 7 5.49 -22.92 11.27
CA ARG A 7 5.95 -23.21 9.90
C ARG A 7 6.43 -21.96 9.16
N ARG A 8 5.61 -20.91 9.07
CA ARG A 8 5.98 -19.67 8.35
C ARG A 8 7.12 -18.87 9.00
N ARG A 9 7.33 -19.05 10.31
CA ARG A 9 8.47 -18.43 11.01
C ARG A 9 9.77 -19.17 10.70
N ARG A 10 9.71 -20.50 10.57
CA ARG A 10 10.83 -21.34 10.14
C ARG A 10 11.19 -21.08 8.67
N GLU A 11 10.19 -20.86 7.81
CA GLU A 11 10.41 -20.44 6.42
C GLU A 11 10.88 -18.98 6.26
N GLY A 12 10.93 -18.20 7.35
CA GLY A 12 11.37 -16.80 7.30
C GLY A 12 10.43 -15.88 6.50
N LYS A 13 9.12 -16.18 6.45
CA LYS A 13 8.14 -15.43 5.64
C LYS A 13 7.20 -14.54 6.44
N THR A 14 7.19 -14.68 7.76
CA THR A 14 6.20 -14.00 8.60
C THR A 14 6.77 -13.69 9.95
N ASP A 15 6.73 -12.41 10.30
CA ASP A 15 6.81 -11.98 11.67
C ASP A 15 5.42 -12.07 12.32
N TYR A 16 5.30 -12.93 13.33
CA TYR A 16 4.05 -13.13 14.06
C TYR A 16 3.79 -12.02 15.08
N TYR A 17 4.82 -11.27 15.48
CA TYR A 17 4.68 -10.18 16.43
C TYR A 17 3.93 -8.99 15.81
N THR A 18 4.35 -8.57 14.61
CA THR A 18 3.65 -7.54 13.82
C THR A 18 2.30 -8.04 13.34
N ARG A 19 2.22 -9.26 12.77
CA ARG A 19 0.97 -9.84 12.28
C ARG A 19 -0.15 -9.88 13.33
N LYS A 20 0.19 -10.21 14.59
CA LYS A 20 -0.78 -10.22 15.69
C LYS A 20 -1.50 -8.88 15.83
N ARG A 21 -0.76 -7.77 15.73
CA ARG A 21 -1.30 -6.40 15.90
C ARG A 21 -2.02 -5.88 14.66
N LEU A 22 -1.52 -6.27 13.48
CA LEU A 22 -2.13 -5.88 12.20
C LEU A 22 -3.47 -6.57 11.96
N VAL A 23 -3.61 -7.84 12.36
CA VAL A 23 -4.77 -8.66 12.01
C VAL A 23 -5.89 -8.64 13.05
N ILE A 24 -5.55 -8.57 14.34
CA ILE A 24 -6.55 -8.63 15.39
C ILE A 24 -7.43 -7.37 15.31
N GLN A 25 -8.74 -7.61 15.29
CA GLN A 25 -9.78 -6.59 15.36
C GLN A 25 -10.24 -6.42 16.82
N ASP A 26 -10.71 -5.22 17.13
CA ASP A 26 -11.34 -4.96 18.43
C ASP A 26 -12.59 -5.84 18.60
N LYS A 27 -12.71 -6.48 19.77
CA LYS A 27 -13.76 -7.48 20.01
C LYS A 27 -15.17 -6.88 19.96
N ASN A 28 -15.32 -5.59 20.24
CA ASN A 28 -16.59 -4.87 20.16
C ASN A 28 -17.07 -4.62 18.71
N LYS A 29 -16.20 -4.79 17.70
CA LYS A 29 -16.56 -4.69 16.28
C LYS A 29 -17.00 -6.03 15.67
N TYR A 30 -16.98 -7.10 16.46
CA TYR A 30 -17.43 -8.46 16.10
C TYR A 30 -16.90 -8.94 14.74
N ASN A 31 -17.77 -8.95 13.71
CA ASN A 31 -17.49 -9.49 12.38
C ASN A 31 -16.85 -8.47 11.42
N ALA A 32 -16.66 -7.22 11.83
CA ALA A 32 -16.07 -6.20 10.98
C ALA A 32 -14.64 -6.59 10.56
N PRO A 33 -14.37 -6.81 9.27
CA PRO A 33 -13.04 -7.19 8.82
C PRO A 33 -12.05 -6.04 9.00
N LYS A 34 -10.84 -6.37 9.44
CA LYS A 34 -9.71 -5.44 9.42
C LYS A 34 -8.92 -5.68 8.13
N TYR A 35 -9.07 -4.77 7.17
CA TYR A 35 -8.40 -4.86 5.88
C TYR A 35 -6.94 -4.43 6.00
N ARG A 36 -6.08 -5.15 5.30
CA ARG A 36 -4.67 -4.80 5.15
C ARG A 36 -4.25 -4.93 3.71
N MET A 37 -3.40 -4.00 3.30
CA MET A 37 -2.76 -3.96 2.02
C MET A 37 -1.37 -4.57 2.17
N THR A 38 -1.20 -5.78 1.66
CA THR A 38 0.08 -6.49 1.75
C THR A 38 0.92 -6.16 0.53
N VAL A 39 2.11 -5.62 0.75
CA VAL A 39 3.06 -5.30 -0.32
C VAL A 39 4.16 -6.36 -0.31
N HIS A 40 4.28 -7.14 -1.38
CA HIS A 40 5.33 -8.16 -1.49
C HIS A 40 5.94 -8.21 -2.90
N ARG A 41 7.11 -7.58 -3.05
CA ARG A 41 7.90 -7.49 -4.29
C ARG A 41 7.09 -6.90 -5.45
N TYR A 42 6.42 -7.76 -6.22
CA TYR A 42 5.70 -7.45 -7.45
C TYR A 42 4.19 -7.71 -7.34
N ARG A 43 3.72 -8.20 -6.18
CA ARG A 43 2.31 -8.52 -5.94
C ARG A 43 1.82 -7.75 -4.73
N LEU A 44 0.72 -7.06 -4.95
CA LEU A 44 0.01 -6.29 -3.93
C LEU A 44 -1.39 -6.87 -3.82
N SER A 45 -1.89 -6.94 -2.59
CA SER A 45 -3.21 -7.49 -2.35
C SER A 45 -3.84 -6.94 -1.10
N ASP A 46 -5.12 -6.62 -1.21
CA ASP A 46 -5.97 -6.32 -0.07
C ASP A 46 -6.54 -7.60 0.50
N CYS A 47 -6.36 -7.81 1.79
CA CYS A 47 -6.86 -9.00 2.46
C CYS A 47 -7.30 -8.71 3.90
N TYR A 48 -8.14 -9.58 4.42
CA TYR A 48 -8.51 -9.61 5.84
C TYR A 48 -8.39 -11.05 6.35
N ALA A 49 -8.36 -11.23 7.67
CA ALA A 49 -8.19 -12.56 8.25
C ALA A 49 -9.51 -13.23 8.60
N ARG A 50 -9.57 -14.54 8.35
CA ARG A 50 -10.53 -15.49 8.94
C ARG A 50 -9.74 -16.62 9.60
N ILE A 51 -10.43 -17.43 10.41
CA ILE A 51 -9.82 -18.57 11.12
C ILE A 51 -9.20 -19.57 10.14
N GLN A 52 -9.89 -19.84 9.02
CA GLN A 52 -9.42 -20.76 7.98
C GLN A 52 -8.21 -20.21 7.21
N GLY A 53 -8.04 -18.89 7.14
CA GLY A 53 -6.99 -18.26 6.34
C GLY A 53 -7.27 -16.78 6.05
N ALA A 54 -6.32 -16.13 5.39
CA ALA A 54 -6.54 -14.77 4.89
C ALA A 54 -7.39 -14.82 3.61
N MET A 55 -8.45 -14.03 3.57
CA MET A 55 -9.29 -13.85 2.40
C MET A 55 -8.75 -12.67 1.60
N ILE A 56 -8.41 -12.91 0.33
CA ILE A 56 -7.95 -11.88 -0.59
C ILE A 56 -9.18 -11.25 -1.24
N VAL A 57 -9.31 -9.94 -1.12
CA VAL A 57 -10.36 -9.16 -1.80
C VAL A 57 -9.86 -8.91 -3.22
N CYS A 58 -8.90 -8.01 -3.38
CA CYS A 58 -8.32 -7.66 -4.67
C CYS A 58 -6.81 -7.94 -4.67
N ALA A 59 -6.26 -8.13 -5.87
CA ALA A 59 -4.83 -8.24 -6.09
C ALA A 59 -4.45 -7.52 -7.38
N ALA A 60 -3.23 -7.01 -7.40
CA ALA A 60 -2.57 -6.41 -8.55
C ALA A 60 -1.13 -6.93 -8.64
N CYS A 61 -0.61 -7.00 -9.86
CA CYS A 61 0.72 -7.51 -10.14
C CYS A 61 1.45 -6.59 -11.12
N ALA A 62 2.73 -6.34 -10.89
CA ALA A 62 3.55 -5.51 -11.79
C ALA A 62 3.62 -6.08 -13.22
N ARG A 63 3.41 -7.40 -13.38
CA ARG A 63 3.33 -8.06 -14.69
C ARG A 63 2.11 -7.65 -15.51
N GLU A 64 1.13 -7.00 -14.91
CA GLU A 64 -0.04 -6.46 -15.62
C GLU A 64 0.23 -5.08 -16.20
N LEU A 65 1.24 -4.34 -15.69
CA LEU A 65 1.59 -2.99 -16.13
C LEU A 65 1.92 -2.84 -17.62
N PRO A 66 2.51 -3.84 -18.32
CA PRO A 66 2.71 -3.75 -19.76
C PRO A 66 1.43 -3.53 -20.57
N LYS A 67 0.25 -3.93 -20.04
CA LYS A 67 -1.06 -3.65 -20.66
C LYS A 67 -1.45 -2.17 -20.59
N TYR A 68 -0.86 -1.44 -19.65
CA TYR A 68 -1.13 -0.03 -19.37
C TYR A 68 0.00 0.89 -19.86
N GLY A 69 0.96 0.36 -20.63
CA GLY A 69 2.02 1.14 -21.28
C GLY A 69 3.43 0.97 -20.67
N VAL A 70 3.55 0.50 -19.43
CA VAL A 70 4.87 0.30 -18.78
C VAL A 70 5.45 -1.06 -19.15
N LYS A 71 6.27 -1.09 -20.21
CA LYS A 71 6.81 -2.34 -20.79
C LYS A 71 7.99 -2.94 -20.02
N ALA A 72 8.79 -2.12 -19.33
CA ALA A 72 10.01 -2.53 -18.65
C ALA A 72 10.12 -1.84 -17.26
N GLY A 73 11.09 -2.25 -16.44
CA GLY A 73 11.33 -1.62 -15.14
C GLY A 73 10.29 -1.96 -14.05
N LEU A 74 9.70 -3.16 -14.07
CA LEU A 74 8.54 -3.53 -13.23
C LEU A 74 8.81 -3.66 -11.72
N THR A 75 10.01 -3.34 -11.26
CA THR A 75 10.43 -3.47 -9.85
C THR A 75 10.91 -2.16 -9.23
N ASN A 76 10.90 -1.07 -9.99
CA ASN A 76 11.29 0.25 -9.48
C ASN A 76 10.15 0.89 -8.65
N TYR A 77 10.45 2.04 -8.05
CA TYR A 77 9.50 2.82 -7.26
C TYR A 77 8.24 3.19 -8.06
N VAL A 78 8.44 3.67 -9.30
CA VAL A 78 7.37 4.02 -10.25
C VAL A 78 6.41 2.86 -10.49
N ALA A 79 6.94 1.68 -10.81
CA ALA A 79 6.14 0.49 -11.04
C ALA A 79 5.35 0.11 -9.79
N THR A 80 5.94 0.21 -8.59
CA THR A 80 5.22 -0.06 -7.35
C THR A 80 4.07 0.93 -7.12
N TYR A 81 4.27 2.22 -7.39
CA TYR A 81 3.23 3.24 -7.35
C TYR A 81 2.10 2.90 -8.33
N CYS A 82 2.42 2.65 -9.61
CA CYS A 82 1.42 2.29 -10.63
C CYS A 82 0.65 1.00 -10.29
N THR A 83 1.31 -0.01 -9.71
CA THR A 83 0.64 -1.25 -9.35
C THR A 83 -0.39 -1.09 -8.25
N ASP A 84 -0.12 -0.21 -7.28
CA ASP A 84 -1.04 -0.02 -6.16
C ASP A 84 -2.13 0.98 -6.49
N LEU A 85 -1.85 1.97 -7.35
CA LEU A 85 -2.90 2.77 -7.99
C LEU A 85 -3.89 1.86 -8.74
N LEU A 86 -3.38 0.86 -9.48
CA LEU A 86 -4.20 -0.14 -10.13
C LEU A 86 -4.99 -1.00 -9.13
N LEU A 87 -4.40 -1.37 -7.99
CA LEU A 87 -5.08 -2.12 -6.93
C LEU A 87 -6.24 -1.30 -6.35
N ALA A 88 -5.99 -0.04 -5.99
CA ALA A 88 -6.96 0.88 -5.42
C ALA A 88 -8.16 1.09 -6.35
N ARG A 89 -7.91 1.46 -7.62
CA ARG A 89 -8.98 1.64 -8.60
C ARG A 89 -9.77 0.36 -8.86
N ARG A 90 -9.09 -0.79 -8.90
CA ARG A 90 -9.75 -2.11 -9.05
C ARG A 90 -10.61 -2.47 -7.84
N LEU A 91 -10.17 -2.12 -6.62
CA LEU A 91 -10.92 -2.33 -5.40
C LEU A 91 -12.16 -1.43 -5.35
N LEU A 92 -12.00 -0.13 -5.59
CA LEU A 92 -13.13 0.81 -5.56
C LEU A 92 -14.16 0.50 -6.64
N ASN A 93 -13.73 0.11 -7.84
CA ASN A 93 -14.65 -0.29 -8.91
C ASN A 93 -15.45 -1.55 -8.52
N ARG A 94 -14.80 -2.54 -7.87
CA ARG A 94 -15.49 -3.73 -7.38
C ARG A 94 -16.56 -3.41 -6.33
N PHE A 95 -16.33 -2.40 -5.50
CA PHE A 95 -17.29 -1.95 -4.49
C PHE A 95 -18.26 -0.86 -4.99
N GLY A 96 -18.13 -0.41 -6.25
CA GLY A 96 -18.99 0.63 -6.83
C GLY A 96 -18.77 2.03 -6.25
N MET A 97 -17.59 2.30 -5.69
CA MET A 97 -17.23 3.59 -5.06
C MET A 97 -16.19 4.39 -5.86
N ASP A 98 -15.88 3.94 -7.08
CA ASP A 98 -14.83 4.49 -7.95
C ASP A 98 -15.10 5.92 -8.40
N ARG A 99 -16.37 6.29 -8.58
CA ARG A 99 -16.79 7.67 -8.92
C ARG A 99 -16.85 8.62 -7.72
N ILE A 100 -17.00 8.08 -6.51
CA ILE A 100 -17.13 8.88 -5.29
C ILE A 100 -15.74 9.29 -4.82
N TYR A 101 -14.85 8.31 -4.76
CA TYR A 101 -13.47 8.49 -4.32
C TYR A 101 -12.54 8.34 -5.54
N GLU A 102 -12.45 9.39 -6.35
CA GLU A 102 -11.55 9.42 -7.51
C GLU A 102 -10.08 9.47 -7.10
N GLY A 103 -9.80 10.03 -5.91
CA GLY A 103 -8.45 10.21 -5.40
C GLY A 103 -7.79 11.44 -6.01
N GLN A 104 -6.48 11.37 -6.22
CA GLN A 104 -5.69 12.46 -6.79
C GLN A 104 -5.40 12.19 -8.27
N VAL A 105 -6.04 12.93 -9.17
CA VAL A 105 -5.89 12.75 -10.63
C VAL A 105 -4.52 13.25 -11.10
N GLU A 106 -4.08 14.40 -10.60
CA GLU A 106 -2.77 14.98 -10.90
C GLU A 106 -1.79 14.68 -9.77
N VAL A 107 -0.71 13.96 -10.08
CA VAL A 107 0.29 13.54 -9.10
C VAL A 107 1.15 14.74 -8.70
N THR A 108 0.98 15.26 -7.49
CA THR A 108 1.80 16.37 -6.95
C THR A 108 2.95 15.90 -6.05
N GLY A 109 2.95 14.65 -5.61
CA GLY A 109 3.93 14.12 -4.63
C GLY A 109 3.69 14.58 -3.19
N GLY A 110 2.74 15.48 -2.94
CA GLY A 110 2.41 15.99 -1.61
C GLY A 110 1.71 14.97 -0.70
N GLU A 111 1.47 15.37 0.55
CA GLU A 111 0.59 14.62 1.45
C GLU A 111 -0.85 14.68 0.96
N TYR A 112 -1.50 13.53 0.85
CA TYR A 112 -2.91 13.42 0.47
C TYR A 112 -3.55 12.36 1.33
N SER A 113 -4.76 12.60 1.83
CA SER A 113 -5.55 11.60 2.55
C SER A 113 -7.01 11.80 2.18
N VAL A 114 -7.67 10.73 1.75
CA VAL A 114 -9.08 10.79 1.41
C VAL A 114 -9.93 10.81 2.69
N GLU A 115 -10.85 11.77 2.76
CA GLU A 115 -11.85 11.86 3.81
C GLU A 115 -13.18 11.27 3.34
N SER A 116 -14.00 10.80 4.28
CA SER A 116 -15.32 10.29 3.95
C SER A 116 -16.29 11.43 3.70
N ILE A 117 -17.12 11.31 2.66
CA ILE A 117 -18.12 12.32 2.30
C ILE A 117 -19.44 11.99 3.02
N ASP A 118 -20.02 13.00 3.67
CA ASP A 118 -21.31 12.86 4.35
C ASP A 118 -22.42 12.45 3.38
N GLY A 119 -23.21 11.46 3.77
CA GLY A 119 -24.31 10.92 2.95
C GLY A 119 -23.90 9.93 1.86
N GLN A 120 -22.60 9.67 1.68
CA GLN A 120 -22.07 8.62 0.80
C GLN A 120 -21.48 7.46 1.61
N PRO A 121 -21.25 6.28 0.99
CA PRO A 121 -20.45 5.22 1.62
C PRO A 121 -19.09 5.76 2.07
N GLY A 122 -18.64 5.42 3.28
CA GLY A 122 -17.35 5.88 3.78
C GLY A 122 -16.17 5.40 2.94
N ALA A 123 -15.08 6.15 2.98
CA ALA A 123 -13.85 5.80 2.26
C ALA A 123 -13.33 4.43 2.73
N PHE A 124 -12.79 3.64 1.79
CA PHE A 124 -12.30 2.30 2.13
C PHE A 124 -11.04 2.38 3.00
N THR A 125 -11.16 2.02 4.28
CA THR A 125 -10.03 2.03 5.20
C THR A 125 -9.24 0.72 5.12
N CYS A 126 -7.93 0.81 4.89
CA CYS A 126 -7.01 -0.32 5.04
C CYS A 126 -5.67 0.08 5.66
N TYR A 127 -4.89 -0.91 6.07
CA TYR A 127 -3.60 -0.71 6.74
C TYR A 127 -2.47 -1.35 5.97
N LEU A 128 -1.34 -0.66 5.85
CA LEU A 128 -0.14 -1.18 5.20
C LEU A 128 0.47 -2.36 5.99
N ASP A 129 0.70 -3.49 5.30
CA ASP A 129 1.48 -4.63 5.80
C ASP A 129 2.78 -4.74 4.98
N ALA A 130 3.84 -4.14 5.50
CA ALA A 130 5.20 -4.17 4.94
C ALA A 130 5.89 -5.54 5.08
N GLY A 131 5.28 -6.48 5.82
CA GLY A 131 5.83 -7.81 6.05
C GLY A 131 7.18 -7.77 6.79
N LEU A 132 8.24 -8.24 6.10
CA LEU A 132 9.60 -8.29 6.62
C LEU A 132 10.51 -7.20 6.04
N ALA A 133 9.97 -6.32 5.18
CA ALA A 133 10.73 -5.21 4.64
C ALA A 133 11.11 -4.24 5.76
N ARG A 134 12.35 -3.75 5.73
CA ARG A 134 12.78 -2.68 6.64
C ARG A 134 12.17 -1.36 6.16
N THR A 135 11.46 -0.67 7.03
CA THR A 135 10.79 0.61 6.75
C THR A 135 11.78 1.78 6.81
N THR A 136 12.77 1.79 5.91
CA THR A 136 13.63 2.95 5.67
C THR A 136 12.92 3.96 4.77
N THR A 137 13.34 5.22 4.83
CA THR A 137 12.92 6.25 3.87
C THR A 137 13.23 5.78 2.44
N GLU A 138 12.39 6.15 1.48
CA GLU A 138 12.51 5.82 0.05
C GLU A 138 12.27 4.35 -0.32
N ASN A 139 11.84 3.51 0.63
CA ASN A 139 11.53 2.13 0.30
C ASN A 139 10.32 2.05 -0.66
N ASN A 140 10.41 1.21 -1.69
CA ASN A 140 9.33 0.95 -2.65
C ASN A 140 7.98 0.55 -2.01
N VAL A 141 8.00 -0.01 -0.79
CA VAL A 141 6.77 -0.28 -0.03
C VAL A 141 5.95 1.00 0.22
N PHE A 142 6.62 2.15 0.35
CA PHE A 142 5.95 3.44 0.48
C PHE A 142 5.52 4.02 -0.87
N GLY A 143 6.17 3.65 -1.98
CA GLY A 143 5.65 3.97 -3.32
C GLY A 143 4.33 3.29 -3.60
N ALA A 144 4.20 2.03 -3.19
CA ALA A 144 2.92 1.32 -3.17
C ALA A 144 1.88 2.06 -2.31
N LEU A 145 2.22 2.35 -1.05
CA LEU A 145 1.37 3.13 -0.15
C LEU A 145 0.84 4.42 -0.79
N LYS A 146 1.72 5.21 -1.41
CA LYS A 146 1.34 6.47 -2.06
C LYS A 146 0.41 6.23 -3.26
N GLY A 147 0.66 5.20 -4.06
CA GLY A 147 -0.22 4.82 -5.18
C GLY A 147 -1.62 4.42 -4.73
N ALA A 148 -1.73 3.68 -3.63
CA ALA A 148 -3.02 3.29 -3.07
C ALA A 148 -3.81 4.48 -2.50
N VAL A 149 -3.11 5.38 -1.80
CA VAL A 149 -3.66 6.62 -1.24
C VAL A 149 -4.15 7.54 -2.34
N ASP A 150 -3.32 7.82 -3.35
CA ASP A 150 -3.69 8.65 -4.51
C ASP A 150 -4.81 8.00 -5.33
N GLY A 151 -4.95 6.67 -5.28
CA GLY A 151 -6.05 5.93 -5.89
C GLY A 151 -7.39 6.03 -5.16
N GLY A 152 -7.44 6.69 -4.00
CA GLY A 152 -8.66 6.93 -3.22
C GLY A 152 -8.89 5.98 -2.05
N LEU A 153 -7.87 5.25 -1.59
CA LEU A 153 -7.95 4.45 -0.36
C LEU A 153 -7.58 5.28 0.86
N SER A 154 -8.30 5.07 1.96
CA SER A 154 -8.00 5.70 3.24
C SER A 154 -6.98 4.85 4.00
N ILE A 155 -5.70 5.21 3.88
CA ILE A 155 -4.60 4.53 4.58
C ILE A 155 -3.90 5.55 5.48
N PRO A 156 -3.88 5.35 6.81
CA PRO A 156 -3.19 6.27 7.70
C PRO A 156 -1.67 6.17 7.49
N HIS A 157 -1.03 7.31 7.25
CA HIS A 157 0.40 7.39 6.97
C HIS A 157 0.98 8.75 7.39
N SER A 158 2.30 8.90 7.22
CA SER A 158 3.07 10.13 7.38
C SER A 158 4.06 10.25 6.22
N THR A 159 4.45 11.47 5.88
CA THR A 159 5.39 11.78 4.80
C THR A 159 6.85 11.47 5.12
N GLU A 160 7.19 11.18 6.38
CA GLU A 160 8.57 10.94 6.86
C GLU A 160 9.33 9.81 6.15
N ARG A 161 8.60 8.90 5.48
CA ARG A 161 9.19 7.72 4.81
C ARG A 161 9.17 7.81 3.29
N PHE A 162 8.63 8.88 2.73
CA PHE A 162 8.67 9.11 1.29
C PHE A 162 10.02 9.68 0.83
N PRO A 163 10.43 9.43 -0.43
CA PRO A 163 11.50 10.18 -1.08
C PRO A 163 11.26 11.68 -0.97
N GLY A 164 12.30 12.44 -0.65
CA GLY A 164 12.19 13.88 -0.42
C GLY A 164 11.99 14.31 1.03
N TYR A 165 11.88 13.36 1.98
CA TYR A 165 11.97 13.69 3.41
C TYR A 165 13.42 13.75 3.88
N ASP A 166 13.82 14.88 4.46
CA ASP A 166 15.13 15.06 5.09
C ASP A 166 15.03 14.89 6.61
N SER A 167 15.82 13.96 7.17
CA SER A 167 15.81 13.68 8.60
C SER A 167 16.44 14.77 9.46
N ASP A 168 17.34 15.57 8.88
CA ASP A 168 18.08 16.60 9.62
C ASP A 168 17.24 17.87 9.78
N SER A 169 16.66 18.35 8.68
CA SER A 169 15.71 19.48 8.70
C SER A 169 14.30 19.08 9.16
N LYS A 170 13.92 17.80 9.07
CA LYS A 170 12.54 17.28 9.28
C LYS A 170 11.53 17.88 8.32
N GLU A 171 11.97 18.27 7.13
CA GLU A 171 11.13 18.84 6.09
C GLU A 171 10.90 17.82 4.96
N PHE A 172 9.72 17.92 4.34
CA PHE A 172 9.33 17.07 3.22
C PHE A 172 9.21 17.90 1.94
N ASN A 173 10.01 17.54 0.93
CA ASN A 173 9.95 18.13 -0.39
C ASN A 173 9.10 17.27 -1.33
N ALA A 174 7.89 17.76 -1.61
CA ALA A 174 6.93 17.10 -2.50
C ALA A 174 7.41 17.00 -3.96
N GLU A 175 8.19 17.96 -4.45
CA GLU A 175 8.71 17.95 -5.82
C GLU A 175 9.71 16.81 -6.02
N VAL A 176 10.59 16.58 -5.04
CA VAL A 176 11.53 15.44 -5.07
C VAL A 176 10.78 14.11 -5.06
N HIS A 177 9.70 14.02 -4.29
CA HIS A 177 8.83 12.84 -4.28
C HIS A 177 8.13 12.64 -5.63
N GLN A 178 7.57 13.71 -6.20
CA GLN A 178 6.92 13.68 -7.51
C GLN A 178 7.89 13.21 -8.60
N ASN A 179 9.13 13.72 -8.60
CA ASN A 179 10.18 13.31 -9.52
C ASN A 179 10.52 11.81 -9.37
N HIS A 180 10.53 11.28 -8.14
CA HIS A 180 10.69 9.85 -7.89
C HIS A 180 9.50 9.01 -8.38
N ILE A 181 8.27 9.52 -8.23
CA ILE A 181 7.06 8.85 -8.75
C ILE A 181 7.09 8.82 -10.28
N MET A 182 7.57 9.89 -10.93
CA MET A 182 7.69 9.96 -12.39
C MET A 182 8.93 9.22 -12.93
N GLY A 183 9.84 8.80 -12.06
CA GLY A 183 11.04 8.04 -12.43
C GLY A 183 12.16 8.90 -13.02
N GLN A 184 12.18 10.21 -12.74
CA GLN A 184 13.22 11.12 -13.22
C GLN A 184 14.61 10.68 -12.75
N ASN A 185 14.71 10.21 -11.50
CA ASN A 185 15.93 9.65 -10.94
C ASN A 185 16.51 8.44 -11.71
N ILE A 186 15.65 7.67 -12.40
CA ILE A 186 16.07 6.54 -13.23
C ILE A 186 16.46 7.02 -14.62
N ALA A 187 15.80 8.06 -15.13
CA ALA A 187 16.14 8.67 -16.42
C ALA A 187 17.49 9.40 -16.38
N ASP A 188 17.83 9.98 -15.23
CA ASP A 188 19.08 10.72 -15.01
C ASP A 188 20.30 9.82 -14.74
N TYR A 189 20.09 8.53 -14.42
CA TYR A 189 21.14 7.54 -14.11
C TYR A 189 21.72 6.88 -15.38
#